data_AF-A0A1G5ZZ58-F1
#
_entry.id   AF-A0A1G5ZZ58-F1
#
_cell.length_a   1.000
_cell.length_b   1.000
_cell.length_c   1.000
_cell.angle_alpha   90.00
_cell.angle_beta   90.00
_cell.angle_gamma   90.00
#
_symmetry.space_group_name_H-M   'P 1'
#
loop_
_entity.id
_entity.type
_entity.pdbx_description
1 polymer ?
#
loop_
_entity_poly.entity_id
_entity_poly.type
_entity_poly.pdbx_seq_one_letter_code
_entity_poly.pdbx_strand_id
1 'polypeptide(L)'
;RLTSLISGRPARALANRFTALQETLLDQLPPDYPIAYDAAKALYAAAKAKGEHGFGAQWAGQGAPLSRALPAAELMATLARELANAPRPSAAEGRLSI
;
A
#
# COMPACT_ATOMS: atom_id res chain seq x y z
N ARG A 1 0.68 5.90 -6.82
CA ARG A 1 0.02 7.13 -6.30
C ARG A 1 -0.31 6.91 -4.83
N LEU A 2 -0.37 7.97 -4.01
CA LEU A 2 -0.92 7.91 -2.64
C LEU A 2 -2.41 8.30 -2.68
N THR A 3 -3.20 7.83 -1.72
CA THR A 3 -4.61 8.21 -1.53
C THR A 3 -4.87 8.63 -0.10
N SER A 4 -5.70 9.66 0.11
CA SER A 4 -6.27 10.01 1.41
C SER A 4 -7.69 9.47 1.61
N LEU A 5 -8.34 8.98 0.54
CA LEU A 5 -9.78 8.63 0.54
C LEU A 5 -10.17 7.56 1.55
N ILE A 6 -9.23 6.66 1.89
CA ILE A 6 -9.50 5.56 2.80
C ILE A 6 -9.44 6.01 4.25
N SER A 7 -8.58 6.96 4.63
CA SER A 7 -8.30 7.24 6.05
C SER A 7 -8.31 8.71 6.45
N GLY A 8 -8.38 9.64 5.50
CA GLY A 8 -8.18 11.07 5.72
C GLY A 8 -6.71 11.49 5.72
N ARG A 9 -5.75 10.54 5.62
CA ARG A 9 -4.31 10.83 5.51
C ARG A 9 -3.69 10.11 4.32
N PRO A 10 -2.68 10.71 3.64
CA PRO A 10 -2.02 10.06 2.51
C PRO A 10 -1.40 8.71 2.90
N ALA A 11 -1.82 7.64 2.22
CA ALA A 11 -1.29 6.29 2.37
C ALA A 11 -1.19 5.59 1.00
N ARG A 12 -0.35 4.56 0.90
CA ARG A 12 -0.20 3.76 -0.33
C ARG A 12 -1.01 2.47 -0.23
N ALA A 13 -1.94 2.31 -1.17
CA ALA A 13 -2.74 1.11 -1.34
C ALA A 13 -2.57 0.55 -2.76
N LEU A 14 -2.87 -0.75 -2.92
CA LEU A 14 -3.14 -1.34 -4.23
C LEU A 14 -4.35 -0.64 -4.87
N ALA A 15 -4.33 -0.54 -6.20
CA ALA A 15 -5.46 0.01 -6.95
C ALA A 15 -6.69 -0.89 -6.80
N ASN A 16 -7.80 -0.31 -6.38
CA ASN A 16 -9.10 -0.97 -6.25
C ASN A 16 -10.25 0.04 -6.42
N ARG A 17 -11.51 -0.44 -6.31
CA ARG A 17 -12.71 0.40 -6.47
C ARG A 17 -12.72 1.60 -5.52
N PHE A 18 -12.19 1.46 -4.29
CA PHE A 18 -12.07 2.58 -3.36
C PHE A 18 -11.13 3.66 -3.91
N THR A 19 -9.91 3.28 -4.30
CA THR A 19 -8.93 4.24 -4.81
C THR A 19 -9.37 4.90 -6.11
N ALA A 20 -10.18 4.20 -6.92
CA ALA A 20 -10.75 4.72 -8.17
C ALA A 20 -11.81 5.80 -7.95
N LEU A 21 -12.42 5.92 -6.75
CA LEU A 21 -13.35 7.01 -6.44
C LEU A 21 -12.73 8.39 -6.63
N GLN A 22 -11.39 8.50 -6.56
CA GLN A 22 -10.68 9.74 -6.81
C GLN A 22 -11.00 10.34 -8.19
N GLU A 23 -11.29 9.51 -9.19
CA GLU A 23 -11.64 9.95 -10.54
C GLU A 23 -13.05 10.55 -10.60
N THR A 24 -13.92 10.18 -9.67
CA THR A 24 -15.33 10.61 -9.62
C THR A 24 -15.62 11.75 -8.66
N LEU A 25 -14.73 12.01 -7.70
CA LEU A 25 -15.00 12.90 -6.56
C LEU A 25 -14.69 14.39 -6.81
N LEU A 26 -14.26 14.79 -8.03
CA LEU A 26 -14.07 16.21 -8.43
C LEU A 26 -13.43 17.09 -7.32
N ASP A 27 -12.28 16.66 -6.79
CA ASP A 27 -11.51 17.32 -5.72
C ASP A 27 -12.16 17.40 -4.33
N GLN A 28 -13.26 16.67 -4.08
CA GLN A 28 -13.77 16.51 -2.72
C GLN A 28 -12.75 15.79 -1.83
N LEU A 29 -12.42 16.43 -0.71
CA LEU A 29 -11.55 15.86 0.30
C LEU A 29 -12.35 15.03 1.30
N PRO A 30 -11.84 13.86 1.71
CA PRO A 30 -12.45 13.10 2.80
C PRO A 30 -12.26 13.86 4.13
N PRO A 31 -13.09 13.58 5.15
CA PRO A 31 -12.83 14.06 6.50
C PRO A 31 -11.43 13.67 7.01
N ASP A 32 -10.89 14.47 7.92
CA ASP A 32 -9.59 14.18 8.53
C ASP A 32 -9.59 12.84 9.28
N TYR A 33 -8.38 12.27 9.42
CA TYR A 33 -8.20 11.06 10.21
C TYR A 33 -8.59 11.28 11.68
N PRO A 34 -9.26 10.30 12.34
CA PRO A 34 -9.63 8.98 11.84
C PRO A 34 -11.05 8.88 11.26
N ILE A 35 -11.78 10.00 11.07
CA ILE A 35 -13.19 10.01 10.70
C ILE A 35 -13.42 9.29 9.36
N ALA A 36 -12.62 9.62 8.34
CA ALA A 36 -12.71 8.93 7.06
C ALA A 36 -12.35 7.44 7.16
N TYR A 37 -11.45 7.05 8.07
CA TYR A 37 -11.09 5.64 8.27
C TYR A 37 -12.20 4.82 8.91
N ASP A 38 -12.98 5.43 9.81
CA ASP A 38 -14.15 4.80 10.39
C ASP A 38 -15.23 4.55 9.33
N ALA A 39 -15.56 5.58 8.54
CA ALA A 39 -16.49 5.46 7.42
C ALA A 39 -16.04 4.42 6.38
N ALA A 40 -14.74 4.37 6.05
CA ALA A 40 -14.15 3.39 5.16
C ALA A 40 -14.32 1.94 5.66
N LYS A 41 -14.15 1.71 6.96
CA LYS A 41 -14.37 0.37 7.56
C LYS A 41 -15.84 -0.03 7.48
N ALA A 42 -16.76 0.88 7.77
CA ALA A 42 -18.19 0.63 7.65
C ALA A 42 -18.58 0.29 6.20
N LEU A 43 -18.07 1.05 5.22
CA LEU A 43 -18.26 0.77 3.80
C LEU A 43 -17.72 -0.61 3.41
N TYR A 44 -16.47 -0.93 3.82
CA TYR A 44 -15.88 -2.23 3.53
C TYR A 44 -16.66 -3.38 4.15
N ALA A 45 -17.14 -3.24 5.39
CA ALA A 45 -17.95 -4.25 6.05
C ALA A 45 -19.26 -4.50 5.29
N ALA A 46 -19.96 -3.44 4.89
CA ALA A 46 -21.19 -3.53 4.10
C ALA A 46 -20.97 -4.14 2.71
N ALA A 47 -19.87 -3.79 2.03
CA ALA A 47 -19.51 -4.34 0.72
C ALA A 47 -19.12 -5.82 0.82
N LYS A 48 -18.29 -6.18 1.81
CA LYS A 48 -17.84 -7.56 2.05
C LYS A 48 -19.02 -8.49 2.33
N ALA A 49 -20.04 -8.03 3.06
CA ALA A 49 -21.28 -8.79 3.30
C ALA A 49 -22.03 -9.13 2.00
N LYS A 50 -21.75 -8.43 0.90
CA LYS A 50 -22.31 -8.65 -0.44
C LYS A 50 -21.30 -9.29 -1.41
N GLY A 51 -20.17 -9.81 -0.91
CA GLY A 51 -19.11 -10.40 -1.74
C GLY A 51 -18.26 -9.39 -2.53
N GLU A 52 -18.37 -8.09 -2.24
CA GLU A 52 -17.57 -7.04 -2.87
C GLU A 52 -16.36 -6.68 -1.99
N HIS A 53 -15.15 -6.87 -2.51
CA HIS A 53 -13.90 -6.68 -1.77
C HIS A 53 -13.10 -5.45 -2.20
N GLY A 54 -13.53 -4.74 -3.25
CA GLY A 54 -12.87 -3.58 -3.84
C GLY A 54 -12.86 -2.32 -2.97
N PHE A 55 -13.54 -2.34 -1.82
CA PHE A 55 -13.51 -1.27 -0.82
C PHE A 55 -12.59 -1.55 0.37
N GLY A 56 -11.72 -2.56 0.27
CA GLY A 56 -10.75 -2.88 1.32
C GLY A 56 -9.56 -1.92 1.35
N ALA A 57 -9.03 -1.69 2.56
CA ALA A 57 -7.77 -0.99 2.78
C ALA A 57 -6.56 -1.91 2.46
N GLN A 58 -6.33 -2.19 1.18
CA GLN A 58 -5.27 -3.08 0.68
C GLN A 58 -3.92 -2.36 0.64
N TRP A 59 -3.33 -2.11 1.81
CA TRP A 59 -2.05 -1.40 1.95
C TRP A 59 -0.89 -2.17 1.33
N ALA A 60 -0.07 -1.48 0.53
CA ALA A 60 1.09 -2.10 -0.08
C ALA A 60 2.14 -1.06 -0.51
N GLY A 61 3.42 -1.44 -0.42
CA GLY A 61 4.54 -0.70 -1.00
C GLY A 61 4.63 -0.86 -2.54
N GLN A 62 5.58 -0.17 -3.18
CA GLN A 62 5.82 -0.35 -4.63
C GLN A 62 6.38 -1.73 -4.99
N GLY A 63 7.02 -2.42 -4.04
CA GLY A 63 7.52 -3.78 -4.21
C GLY A 63 6.47 -4.89 -4.07
N ALA A 64 5.17 -4.57 -4.01
CA ALA A 64 4.12 -5.59 -3.87
C ALA A 64 4.18 -6.73 -4.93
N PRO A 65 4.51 -6.46 -6.21
CA PRO A 65 4.69 -7.53 -7.20
C PRO A 65 5.84 -8.50 -6.91
N LEU A 66 6.77 -8.14 -6.01
CA LEU A 66 7.88 -8.99 -5.57
C LEU A 66 7.54 -9.82 -4.32
N SER A 67 6.28 -9.79 -3.87
CA SER A 67 5.83 -10.56 -2.71
C SER A 67 5.96 -12.07 -2.96
N ARG A 68 6.26 -12.81 -1.89
CA ARG A 68 6.48 -14.26 -1.93
C ARG A 68 5.58 -14.93 -0.89
N ALA A 69 4.81 -15.92 -1.33
CA ALA A 69 3.96 -16.72 -0.46
C ALA A 69 4.80 -17.83 0.22
N LEU A 70 5.46 -17.48 1.33
CA LEU A 70 6.29 -18.39 2.12
C LEU A 70 6.00 -18.21 3.61
N PRO A 71 6.21 -19.24 4.46
CA PRO A 71 6.29 -19.06 5.90
C PRO A 71 7.32 -17.98 6.25
N ALA A 72 7.03 -17.17 7.26
CA ALA A 72 7.88 -16.03 7.61
C ALA A 72 9.34 -16.45 7.89
N ALA A 73 9.55 -17.59 8.55
CA ALA A 73 10.90 -18.12 8.81
C ALA A 73 11.67 -18.45 7.53
N GLU A 74 11.02 -19.06 6.54
CA GLU A 74 11.63 -19.41 5.26
C GLU A 74 11.91 -18.17 4.41
N LEU A 75 11.00 -17.20 4.41
CA LEU A 75 11.20 -15.92 3.75
C LEU A 75 12.44 -15.21 4.31
N MET A 76 12.58 -15.15 5.63
CA MET A 76 13.74 -14.53 6.27
C MET A 76 15.05 -15.26 5.96
N ALA A 77 15.05 -16.60 6.00
CA ALA A 77 16.23 -17.38 5.62
C ALA A 77 16.61 -17.15 4.15
N THR A 78 15.63 -16.99 3.27
CA THR A 78 15.83 -16.69 1.85
C THR A 78 16.43 -15.31 1.65
N LEU A 79 15.85 -14.29 2.29
CA LEU A 79 16.37 -12.92 2.27
C LEU A 79 17.81 -12.83 2.80
N ALA A 80 18.14 -13.58 3.86
CA ALA A 80 19.50 -13.62 4.39
C ALA A 80 20.51 -14.22 3.39
N ARG A 81 20.15 -15.30 2.69
CA ARG A 81 20.97 -15.87 1.61
C ARG A 81 21.11 -14.91 0.43
N GLU A 82 20.02 -14.28 0.00
CA GLU A 82 20.02 -13.28 -1.07
C GLU A 82 20.94 -12.10 -0.73
N LEU A 83 20.88 -11.61 0.51
CA LEU A 83 21.74 -10.53 1.00
C LEU A 83 23.22 -10.94 1.03
N ALA A 84 23.55 -12.15 1.48
CA ALA A 84 24.93 -12.66 1.51
C ALA A 84 25.53 -12.79 0.09
N ASN A 85 24.69 -13.03 -0.90
CA ASN A 85 25.09 -13.16 -2.31
C ASN A 85 24.99 -11.85 -3.09
N ALA A 86 24.44 -10.79 -2.51
CA ALA A 86 24.29 -9.52 -3.18
C ALA A 86 25.67 -8.85 -3.38
N PRO A 87 25.99 -8.36 -4.60
CA PRO A 87 27.21 -7.60 -4.80
C PRO A 87 27.18 -6.33 -3.95
N ARG A 88 28.28 -6.01 -3.27
CA ARG A 88 28.38 -4.76 -2.51
C ARG A 88 28.30 -3.57 -3.48
N PRO A 89 27.49 -2.54 -3.19
CA PRO A 89 27.45 -1.35 -4.02
C PRO A 89 28.85 -0.71 -4.06
N SER A 90 29.30 -0.32 -5.27
CA SER A 90 30.59 0.34 -5.44
C SER A 90 30.53 1.75 -4.84
N ALA A 91 31.64 2.21 -4.23
CA ALA A 91 31.73 3.50 -3.55
C ALA A 91 31.67 4.74 -4.49
N ALA A 92 31.37 4.58 -5.78
CA ALA A 92 31.56 5.62 -6.79
C ALA A 92 30.35 6.55 -7.04
N GLU A 93 29.15 6.25 -6.56
CA GLU A 93 27.95 7.07 -6.81
C GLU A 93 27.58 7.90 -5.57
N GLY A 94 28.43 8.86 -5.24
CA GLY A 94 28.31 9.70 -4.05
C GLY A 94 28.74 11.14 -4.27
N ARG A 95 28.40 11.75 -5.42
CA ARG A 95 28.37 13.22 -5.57
C ARG A 95 27.17 13.61 -6.41
N LEU A 96 26.02 13.76 -5.75
CA LEU A 96 25.01 14.70 -6.20
C LEU A 96 25.44 16.06 -5.65
N SER A 97 25.99 16.90 -6.54
CA SER A 97 26.21 18.32 -6.27
C SER A 97 24.85 18.99 -6.03
N ILE A 98 24.71 19.63 -4.88
CA ILE A 98 23.64 20.61 -4.60
C ILE A 98 24.05 21.92 -5.27
#